data_AF-J3LVC5-F1
#
_entry.id   AF-J3LVC5-F1
#
_cell.length_a   1.000
_cell.length_b   1.000
_cell.length_c   1.000
_cell.angle_alpha   90.00
_cell.angle_beta   90.00
_cell.angle_gamma   90.00
#
_symmetry.space_group_name_H-M   'P 1'
#
loop_
_entity.id
_entity.type
_entity.pdbx_description
1 polymer ?
#
loop_
_entity_poly.entity_id
_entity_poly.type
_entity_poly.pdbx_seq_one_letter_code
_entity_poly.pdbx_strand_id
1 'polypeptide(L)'
;MYGLPILANGLPQKIADPFDYGGGFIDPNRAADPGLAYDVDPKDYIGLNCEFANTSCEYKYLNLPSIAVPNLKAPTTLLRTVINVAQADAVYKAVVQSPPGVHTSVEPSVLKIQARHEEAELQGHFQHDPKGSREVSVW
;
A
#
# COMPACT_ATOMS: atom_id res chain seq x y z
N MET A 1 7.86 9.73 -21.69
CA MET A 1 7.32 8.65 -22.54
C MET A 1 6.33 7.88 -21.69
N TYR A 2 5.05 7.84 -22.07
CA TYR A 2 4.09 6.96 -21.43
C TYR A 2 4.22 5.58 -22.10
N GLY A 3 4.59 4.56 -21.31
CA GLY A 3 4.57 3.17 -21.78
C GLY A 3 3.13 2.71 -22.03
N LEU A 4 2.96 1.70 -22.89
CA LEU A 4 1.65 1.05 -23.09
C LEU A 4 1.22 0.36 -21.78
N PRO A 5 -0.10 0.30 -21.48
CA PRO A 5 -0.58 -0.41 -20.30
C PRO A 5 -0.23 -1.90 -20.37
N ILE A 6 0.12 -2.47 -19.22
CA ILE A 6 0.34 -3.92 -19.08
C ILE A 6 -1.02 -4.60 -19.29
N LEU A 7 -1.03 -5.73 -20.01
CA LEU A 7 -2.24 -6.53 -20.22
C LEU A 7 -2.14 -7.82 -19.41
N ALA A 8 -3.20 -8.18 -18.71
CA ALA A 8 -3.28 -9.43 -17.98
C ALA A 8 -3.57 -10.57 -18.96
N ASN A 9 -2.83 -11.68 -18.85
CA ASN A 9 -3.11 -12.87 -19.64
C ASN A 9 -4.40 -13.52 -19.12
N GLY A 10 -5.48 -13.40 -19.90
CA GLY A 10 -6.80 -13.93 -19.57
C GLY A 10 -7.72 -13.94 -20.79
N LEU A 11 -8.85 -14.65 -20.67
CA LEU A 11 -9.92 -14.68 -21.67
C LEU A 11 -11.24 -14.23 -21.03
N PRO A 12 -11.77 -13.04 -21.37
CA PRO A 12 -11.18 -12.03 -22.25
C PRO A 12 -9.94 -11.35 -21.64
N GLN A 13 -9.07 -10.82 -22.50
CA GLN A 13 -7.91 -10.05 -22.06
C GLN A 13 -8.37 -8.73 -21.43
N LYS A 14 -7.82 -8.38 -20.25
CA LYS A 14 -8.10 -7.13 -19.56
C LYS A 14 -6.84 -6.28 -19.41
N ILE A 15 -7.03 -4.98 -19.20
CA ILE A 15 -5.95 -4.11 -18.71
C ILE A 15 -5.53 -4.67 -17.35
N ALA A 16 -4.23 -4.87 -17.18
CA ALA A 16 -3.72 -5.38 -15.93
C ALA A 16 -3.97 -4.34 -14.84
N ASP A 17 -4.49 -4.79 -13.73
CA ASP A 17 -4.66 -4.01 -12.52
C ASP A 17 -3.65 -4.49 -11.47
N PRO A 18 -3.55 -3.81 -10.32
CA PRO A 18 -2.55 -4.19 -9.35
C PRO A 18 -2.73 -5.60 -8.74
N PHE A 19 -3.87 -6.27 -8.92
CA PHE A 19 -4.01 -7.69 -8.55
C PHE A 19 -3.31 -8.62 -9.54
N ASP A 20 -2.99 -8.16 -10.75
CA ASP A 20 -2.26 -8.96 -11.75
C ASP A 20 -0.73 -8.81 -11.63
N TYR A 21 -0.24 -7.63 -11.23
CA TYR A 21 1.21 -7.32 -11.22
C TYR A 21 1.77 -6.78 -9.90
N GLY A 22 0.95 -6.62 -8.85
CA GLY A 22 1.38 -6.10 -7.55
C GLY A 22 2.02 -4.72 -7.64
N GLY A 23 3.21 -4.56 -7.03
CA GLY A 23 4.01 -3.32 -7.08
C GLY A 23 4.68 -3.01 -8.43
N GLY A 24 4.46 -3.85 -9.46
CA GLY A 24 4.98 -3.65 -10.81
C GLY A 24 6.24 -4.45 -11.12
N PHE A 25 6.95 -4.04 -12.19
CA PHE A 25 8.17 -4.71 -12.63
C PHE A 25 9.33 -4.42 -11.68
N ILE A 26 10.12 -5.46 -11.38
CA ILE A 26 11.30 -5.36 -10.52
C ILE A 26 12.35 -4.43 -11.13
N ASP A 27 12.90 -3.54 -10.30
CA ASP A 27 14.09 -2.75 -10.58
C ASP A 27 15.16 -3.05 -9.51
N PRO A 28 16.10 -3.97 -9.78
CA PRO A 28 17.08 -4.40 -8.78
C PRO A 28 18.01 -3.27 -8.31
N ASN A 29 18.34 -2.32 -9.20
CA ASN A 29 19.24 -1.23 -8.87
C ASN A 29 18.57 -0.25 -7.89
N ARG A 30 17.28 0.04 -8.10
CA ARG A 30 16.51 0.86 -7.17
C ARG A 30 16.16 0.13 -5.87
N ALA A 31 15.99 -1.19 -5.92
CA ALA A 31 15.73 -2.00 -4.73
C ALA A 31 16.93 -2.08 -3.77
N ALA A 32 18.16 -1.88 -4.27
CA ALA A 32 19.37 -1.90 -3.45
C ALA A 32 19.49 -0.69 -2.49
N ASP A 33 18.84 0.43 -2.81
CA ASP A 33 18.79 1.63 -1.98
C ASP A 33 17.41 2.33 -2.14
N PRO A 34 16.37 1.83 -1.45
CA PRO A 34 15.00 2.29 -1.66
C PRO A 34 14.67 3.61 -0.92
N GLY A 35 15.58 4.10 -0.06
CA GLY A 35 15.37 5.25 0.82
C GLY A 35 14.47 4.96 2.02
N LEU A 36 13.24 4.47 1.78
CA LEU A 36 12.31 4.02 2.81
C LEU A 36 12.01 2.53 2.68
N ALA A 37 11.76 1.86 3.81
CA ALA A 37 11.25 0.50 3.84
C ALA A 37 10.02 0.39 4.75
N TYR A 38 9.21 -0.64 4.52
CA TYR A 38 8.16 -1.07 5.44
C TYR A 38 8.69 -2.32 6.14
N ASP A 39 9.01 -2.21 7.42
CA ASP A 39 9.47 -3.36 8.20
C ASP A 39 8.29 -4.02 8.93
N VAL A 40 8.38 -5.33 9.12
CA VAL A 40 7.33 -6.14 9.77
C VAL A 40 7.97 -7.30 10.54
N ASP A 41 7.64 -7.44 11.82
CA ASP A 41 8.20 -8.51 12.65
C ASP A 41 7.48 -9.84 12.32
N PRO A 42 8.18 -10.97 12.21
CA PRO A 42 7.55 -12.28 12.07
C PRO A 42 6.44 -12.57 13.10
N LYS A 43 6.50 -11.99 14.30
CA LYS A 43 5.45 -12.10 15.34
C LYS A 43 4.13 -11.47 14.91
N ASP A 44 4.16 -10.42 14.09
CA ASP A 44 2.95 -9.73 13.63
C ASP A 44 2.13 -10.63 12.69
N TYR A 45 2.80 -11.56 12.00
CA TYR A 45 2.13 -12.59 11.18
C TYR A 45 1.44 -13.65 12.03
N ILE A 46 1.93 -13.95 13.24
CA ILE A 46 1.33 -14.96 14.13
C ILE A 46 -0.04 -14.46 14.66
N GLY A 47 -0.24 -13.15 14.73
CA GLY A 47 -1.54 -12.54 15.02
C GLY A 47 -2.62 -12.80 13.96
N LEU A 48 -2.24 -13.28 12.76
CA LEU A 48 -3.17 -13.61 11.69
C LEU A 48 -3.82 -14.99 11.88
N ASN A 49 -4.58 -15.17 12.96
CA ASN A 49 -5.32 -16.40 13.20
C ASN A 49 -6.63 -16.42 12.39
N CYS A 50 -6.54 -16.54 11.08
CA CYS A 50 -7.68 -16.58 10.15
C CYS A 50 -8.44 -17.93 10.15
N GLU A 51 -8.03 -18.90 10.95
CA GLU A 51 -8.50 -20.29 10.82
C GLU A 51 -9.80 -20.63 11.56
N PHE A 52 -10.36 -19.74 12.40
CA PHE A 52 -11.62 -20.04 13.10
C PHE A 52 -12.60 -18.86 13.15
N ALA A 53 -13.68 -19.01 12.39
CA ALA A 53 -15.03 -18.45 12.57
C ALA A 53 -15.17 -16.99 13.08
N ASN A 54 -15.63 -16.12 12.19
CA ASN A 54 -16.32 -14.85 12.47
C ASN A 54 -15.51 -13.67 13.05
N THR A 55 -14.21 -13.81 13.26
CA THR A 55 -13.31 -12.65 13.46
C THR A 55 -12.78 -12.17 12.12
N SER A 56 -12.84 -10.85 11.85
CA SER A 56 -12.29 -10.31 10.61
C SER A 56 -10.79 -10.55 10.60
N CYS A 57 -10.28 -11.25 9.60
CA CYS A 57 -8.84 -11.37 9.38
C CYS A 57 -8.19 -9.98 9.38
N GLU A 58 -7.27 -9.75 10.31
CA GLU A 58 -6.68 -8.43 10.55
C GLU A 58 -5.42 -8.16 9.72
N TYR A 59 -5.26 -8.81 8.56
CA TYR A 59 -4.13 -8.55 7.64
C TYR A 59 -4.00 -7.09 7.23
N LYS A 60 -5.09 -6.32 7.31
CA LYS A 60 -5.10 -4.86 7.11
C LYS A 60 -4.13 -4.11 8.03
N TYR A 61 -3.79 -4.65 9.20
CA TYR A 61 -2.90 -4.01 10.18
C TYR A 61 -1.43 -4.43 10.03
N LEU A 62 -1.11 -5.39 9.15
CA LEU A 62 0.29 -5.64 8.84
C LEU A 62 0.89 -4.43 8.12
N ASN A 63 2.14 -4.13 8.46
CA ASN A 63 2.90 -3.05 7.86
C ASN A 63 3.48 -3.46 6.49
N LEU A 64 2.60 -3.81 5.55
CA LEU A 64 3.00 -4.25 4.21
C LEU A 64 3.15 -3.05 3.25
N PRO A 65 4.04 -3.13 2.25
CA PRO A 65 4.22 -2.14 1.19
C PRO A 65 3.05 -2.16 0.17
N SER A 66 1.85 -2.49 0.64
CA SER A 66 0.65 -2.65 -0.15
C SER A 66 -0.60 -2.58 0.72
N ILE A 67 -1.69 -2.18 0.11
CA ILE A 67 -2.99 -2.05 0.74
C ILE A 67 -4.02 -2.77 -0.12
N ALA A 68 -4.77 -3.68 0.50
CA ALA A 68 -5.97 -4.25 -0.07
C ALA A 68 -7.13 -4.04 0.92
N VAL A 69 -8.19 -3.37 0.47
CA VAL A 69 -9.42 -3.19 1.27
C VAL A 69 -10.58 -3.84 0.52
N PRO A 70 -10.99 -5.05 0.93
CA PRO A 70 -12.12 -5.71 0.30
C PRO A 70 -13.42 -5.04 0.75
N ASN A 71 -14.34 -4.82 -0.20
CA ASN A 71 -15.71 -4.40 0.08
C ASN A 71 -15.80 -3.17 1.00
N LEU A 72 -15.11 -2.09 0.64
CA LEU A 72 -15.12 -0.79 1.31
C LEU A 72 -16.55 -0.24 1.36
N LYS A 73 -17.24 -0.49 2.48
CA LYS A 73 -18.60 -0.01 2.77
C LYS A 73 -18.61 1.23 3.65
N ALA A 74 -17.61 1.37 4.51
CA ALA A 74 -17.45 2.46 5.45
C ALA A 74 -16.05 3.05 5.32
N PRO A 75 -15.86 4.35 5.64
CA PRO A 75 -14.54 4.96 5.71
C PRO A 75 -13.58 4.09 6.52
N THR A 76 -12.43 3.78 5.94
CA THR A 76 -11.40 2.93 6.55
C THR A 76 -10.09 3.70 6.60
N THR A 77 -9.47 3.71 7.78
CA THR A 77 -8.10 4.23 7.96
C THR A 77 -7.16 3.06 8.17
N LEU A 78 -6.06 3.04 7.44
CA LEU A 78 -4.99 2.07 7.61
C LEU A 78 -3.73 2.78 8.07
N LEU A 79 -3.07 2.21 9.07
CA LEU A 79 -1.80 2.69 9.60
C LEU A 79 -0.66 1.91 8.97
N ARG A 80 0.41 2.62 8.64
CA ARG A 80 1.67 2.07 8.18
C ARG A 80 2.81 2.81 8.85
N THR A 81 3.92 2.12 9.05
CA THR A 81 5.16 2.71 9.53
C THR A 81 6.20 2.57 8.44
N VAL A 82 6.93 3.65 8.15
CA VAL A 82 8.08 3.62 7.25
C VAL A 82 9.33 3.90 8.03
N ILE A 83 10.41 3.20 7.69
CA ILE A 83 11.73 3.37 8.28
C ILE A 83 12.68 3.99 7.25
N ASN A 84 13.44 5.00 7.65
CA ASN A 84 14.50 5.55 6.79
C ASN A 84 15.73 4.66 6.83
N VAL A 85 15.94 3.92 5.74
CA VAL A 85 17.11 3.04 5.56
C VAL A 85 18.29 3.75 4.90
N ALA A 86 18.10 5.00 4.45
CA ALA A 86 19.18 5.81 3.93
C ALA A 86 20.08 6.37 5.05
N GLN A 87 21.30 6.75 4.67
CA GLN A 87 22.28 7.35 5.57
C GLN A 87 22.10 8.87 5.76
N ALA A 88 21.10 9.47 5.11
CA ALA A 88 20.85 10.90 5.12
C ALA A 88 19.41 11.23 5.54
N ASP A 89 19.25 12.41 6.13
CA ASP A 89 17.94 12.99 6.41
C ASP A 89 17.22 13.28 5.09
N ALA A 90 15.91 13.08 5.08
CA ALA A 90 15.11 13.23 3.87
C ALA A 90 13.73 13.82 4.15
N VAL A 91 13.18 14.45 3.11
CA VAL A 91 11.81 14.95 3.08
C VAL A 91 11.08 14.28 1.93
N TYR A 92 10.06 13.49 2.26
CA TYR A 92 9.22 12.80 1.29
C TYR A 92 7.87 13.51 1.20
N LYS A 93 7.37 13.67 -0.03
CA LYS A 93 6.01 14.15 -0.28
C LYS A 93 5.17 13.00 -0.78
N ALA A 94 4.08 12.71 -0.07
CA ALA A 94 3.17 11.66 -0.47
C ALA A 94 2.36 12.11 -1.70
N VAL A 95 2.24 11.21 -2.67
CA VAL A 95 1.46 11.41 -3.89
C VAL A 95 0.45 10.28 -3.98
N VAL A 96 -0.83 10.64 -4.07
CA VAL A 96 -1.93 9.66 -4.08
C VAL A 96 -2.63 9.70 -5.42
N GLN A 97 -2.80 8.52 -6.02
CA GLN A 97 -3.67 8.30 -7.16
C GLN A 97 -4.84 7.44 -6.70
N SER A 98 -6.01 8.05 -6.59
CA SER A 98 -7.22 7.38 -6.11
C SER A 98 -7.68 6.29 -7.09
N PRO A 99 -7.91 5.05 -6.64
CA PRO A 99 -8.52 4.01 -7.45
C PRO A 99 -9.94 4.39 -7.93
N PRO A 100 -10.41 3.85 -9.07
CA PRO A 100 -11.76 4.14 -9.55
C PRO A 100 -12.85 3.82 -8.53
N GLY A 101 -13.63 4.82 -8.12
CA GLY A 101 -14.71 4.65 -7.13
C GLY A 101 -14.29 4.77 -5.68
N VAL A 102 -13.08 5.24 -5.41
CA VAL A 102 -12.56 5.41 -4.06
C VAL A 102 -11.93 6.79 -3.95
N HIS A 103 -12.23 7.52 -2.89
CA HIS A 103 -11.44 8.68 -2.49
C HIS A 103 -10.35 8.22 -1.53
N THR A 104 -9.09 8.47 -1.89
CA THR A 104 -7.93 8.14 -1.06
C THR A 104 -7.19 9.41 -0.66
N SER A 105 -6.79 9.49 0.61
CA SER A 105 -5.89 10.53 1.12
C SER A 105 -4.87 9.93 2.09
N VAL A 106 -3.80 10.67 2.36
CA VAL A 106 -2.72 10.24 3.26
C VAL A 106 -2.32 11.37 4.20
N GLU A 107 -2.06 11.01 5.45
CA GLU A 107 -1.60 11.93 6.49
C GLU A 107 -0.40 11.35 7.25
N PRO A 108 0.70 12.09 7.46
CA PRO A 108 0.98 13.40 6.88
C PRO A 108 1.26 13.35 5.36
N SER A 109 0.95 14.43 4.65
CA SER A 109 1.25 14.55 3.21
C SER A 109 2.73 14.85 2.92
N VAL A 110 3.48 15.28 3.94
CA VAL A 110 4.93 15.51 3.89
C VAL A 110 5.56 14.88 5.12
N LEU A 111 6.48 13.97 4.90
CA LEU A 111 7.24 13.27 5.92
C LEU A 111 8.64 13.85 5.98
N LYS A 112 9.05 14.35 7.15
CA LYS A 112 10.45 14.70 7.43
C LYS A 112 11.00 13.63 8.33
N ILE A 113 12.04 12.94 7.89
CA ILE A 113 12.57 11.77 8.59
C ILE A 113 14.10 11.80 8.53
N GLN A 114 14.73 11.64 9.68
CA GLN A 114 16.17 11.66 9.87
C GLN A 114 16.76 10.33 9.42
N ALA A 115 18.07 10.34 9.16
CA ALA A 115 18.84 9.13 8.96
C ALA A 115 18.80 8.22 10.21
N ARG A 116 19.40 7.03 10.08
CA ARG A 116 19.64 6.08 11.18
C ARG A 116 18.40 5.34 11.65
N HIS A 117 17.58 4.83 10.72
CA HIS A 117 16.46 3.97 11.06
C HIS A 117 15.42 4.68 11.94
N GLU A 118 15.24 5.99 11.77
CA GLU A 118 14.06 6.66 12.32
C GLU A 118 12.82 6.10 11.63
N GLU A 119 11.77 5.90 12.41
CA GLU A 119 10.46 5.43 11.96
C GLU A 119 9.46 6.57 11.99
N ALA A 120 8.52 6.55 11.04
CA ALA A 120 7.41 7.48 11.05
C ALA A 120 6.12 6.80 10.57
N GLU A 121 5.00 7.20 11.18
CA GLU A 121 3.67 6.68 10.86
C GLU A 121 3.03 7.45 9.70
N LEU A 122 2.31 6.72 8.85
CA LEU A 122 1.48 7.19 7.77
C LEU A 122 0.07 6.61 7.92
N GLN A 123 -0.93 7.45 7.72
CA GLN A 123 -2.34 7.08 7.76
C GLN A 123 -2.93 7.20 6.36
N GLY A 124 -3.37 6.08 5.78
CA GLY A 124 -4.13 6.07 4.54
C GLY A 124 -5.63 6.05 4.82
N HIS A 125 -6.36 7.04 4.34
CA HIS A 125 -7.81 7.12 4.46
C HIS A 125 -8.49 6.72 3.15
N PHE A 126 -9.48 5.84 3.24
CA PHE A 126 -10.19 5.28 2.10
C PHE A 126 -11.69 5.45 2.28
N GLN A 127 -12.35 6.05 1.30
CA GLN A 127 -13.81 6.25 1.32
C GLN A 127 -14.41 5.84 -0.02
N HIS A 128 -15.51 5.09 0.01
CA HIS A 128 -16.21 4.69 -1.20
C HIS A 128 -16.87 5.90 -1.86
N ASP A 129 -16.55 6.14 -3.13
CA ASP A 129 -17.33 7.03 -3.98
C ASP A 129 -18.52 6.23 -4.54
N PRO A 130 -19.78 6.65 -4.31
CA PRO A 130 -20.99 5.95 -4.74
C PRO A 130 -21.02 5.51 -6.21
N LYS A 131 -20.19 6.09 -7.08
CA LYS A 131 -20.15 5.82 -8.52
C LYS A 131 -19.15 4.74 -8.98
N GLY A 132 -18.39 4.08 -8.09
CA GLY A 132 -17.38 3.10 -8.56
C GLY A 132 -17.15 1.88 -7.66
N SER A 133 -15.99 1.24 -7.85
CA SER A 133 -15.67 -0.06 -7.23
C SER A 133 -15.60 0.02 -5.71
N ARG A 134 -15.97 -1.06 -5.03
CA ARG A 134 -15.84 -1.23 -3.58
C ARG A 134 -14.57 -1.97 -3.19
N GLU A 135 -13.80 -2.45 -4.15
CA GLU A 135 -12.53 -3.13 -3.91
C GLU A 135 -11.38 -2.17 -4.20
N VAL A 136 -10.48 -2.06 -3.23
CA VAL A 136 -9.34 -1.14 -3.28
C VAL A 136 -8.06 -1.94 -3.25
N SER A 137 -7.16 -1.67 -4.20
CA SER A 137 -5.78 -2.12 -4.12
C SER A 137 -4.84 -0.98 -4.47
N VAL A 138 -3.84 -0.76 -3.62
CA VAL A 138 -2.77 0.24 -3.78
C VAL A 138 -1.45 -0.45 -3.46
N TRP A 139 -0.48 -0.38 -4.38
CA TRP A 139 0.84 -1.02 -4.27
C TRP A 139 1.90 -0.02 -4.72
#